data_AF-A0A960EUL2-F1
#
_entry.id   AF-A0A960EUL2-F1
#
_cell.length_a   1.000
_cell.length_b   1.000
_cell.length_c   1.000
_cell.angle_alpha   90.00
_cell.angle_beta   90.00
_cell.angle_gamma   90.00
#
_symmetry.space_group_name_H-M   'P 1'
#
loop_
_entity.id
_entity.type
_entity.pdbx_description
1 polymer ?
#
loop_
_entity_poly.entity_id
_entity_poly.type
_entity_poly.pdbx_seq_one_letter_code
_entity_poly.pdbx_strand_id
1 'polypeptide(L)'
;MTAASTKDGRPIAGWVFKANRSVYDVESALEAEGWVNGWSVHENYRVDLLAAGQPCFLYVSGKHPDGRDGGFIIGVGEIAGEAFSATGSGDQFWGDPDVAKTKHRFVSMEVYPLVNPIPREDIVDHPILGQTELIRSPQMSNPSVLRPDELDALREFDLAVDYCGPDPILGVFGGPSGRFLIDFDEDREEPWSVMTFDEEDNEEPLGTFESFVDAVHSITDDLTAVGEAAQVAFPDHGKKDGDSSGEVVVDPVAVISWSEDVNFTVIKTDASTFAVFQIDEPEQWVEDPIDVFKDLGAGLLALAHQLELDEEEVDA
;
A
#
# COMPACT_ATOMS: atom_id res chain seq x y z
N MET A 1 -7.94 6.47 19.87
CA MET A 1 -7.62 5.28 20.68
C MET A 1 -6.41 5.60 21.55
N THR A 2 -6.34 5.09 22.78
CA THR A 2 -5.14 5.26 23.62
C THR A 2 -4.01 4.41 23.05
N ALA A 3 -2.83 5.00 22.82
CA ALA A 3 -1.68 4.26 22.30
C ALA A 3 -1.32 3.08 23.22
N ALA A 4 -1.12 1.89 22.63
CA ALA A 4 -0.72 0.71 23.38
C ALA A 4 0.61 0.97 24.12
N SER A 5 0.78 0.37 25.30
CA SER A 5 1.99 0.55 26.11
C SER A 5 2.45 -0.78 26.69
N THR A 6 3.75 -0.97 26.79
CA THR A 6 4.34 -2.14 27.45
C THR A 6 4.13 -2.08 28.97
N LYS A 7 4.41 -3.18 29.69
CA LYS A 7 4.24 -3.28 31.15
C LYS A 7 4.98 -2.21 31.96
N ASP A 8 6.07 -1.66 31.42
CA ASP A 8 6.86 -0.56 32.00
C ASP A 8 6.29 0.84 31.66
N GLY A 9 5.11 0.90 31.03
CA GLY A 9 4.41 2.15 30.71
C GLY A 9 4.93 2.88 29.47
N ARG A 10 5.89 2.32 28.74
CA ARG A 10 6.42 2.94 27.52
C ARG A 10 5.48 2.72 26.33
N PRO A 11 5.24 3.74 25.48
CA PRO A 11 4.37 3.63 24.32
C PRO A 11 4.93 2.66 23.28
N ILE A 12 4.03 2.06 22.51
CA ILE A 12 4.30 1.20 21.36
C ILE A 12 3.87 1.98 20.12
N ALA A 13 4.77 2.11 19.15
CA ALA A 13 4.50 2.74 17.87
C ALA A 13 4.43 1.72 16.72
N GLY A 14 5.01 0.53 16.90
CA GLY A 14 4.95 -0.53 15.90
C GLY A 14 5.60 -1.83 16.39
N TRP A 15 5.78 -2.78 15.47
CA TRP A 15 6.24 -4.13 15.76
C TRP A 15 7.31 -4.61 14.78
N VAL A 16 8.22 -5.46 15.27
CA VAL A 16 9.11 -6.25 14.39
C VAL A 16 8.83 -7.73 14.63
N PHE A 17 8.44 -8.40 13.55
CA PHE A 17 8.27 -9.85 13.50
C PHE A 17 9.56 -10.51 13.04
N LYS A 18 9.94 -11.60 13.72
CA LYS A 18 11.17 -12.34 13.41
C LYS A 18 10.85 -13.58 12.59
N ALA A 19 11.59 -13.75 11.51
CA ALA A 19 11.65 -14.98 10.72
C ALA A 19 12.99 -15.68 10.90
N ASN A 20 12.95 -17.01 10.85
CA ASN A 20 14.14 -17.84 10.75
C ASN A 20 14.01 -18.65 9.46
N ARG A 21 14.94 -18.41 8.51
CA ARG A 21 14.97 -19.08 7.20
C ARG A 21 14.96 -20.60 7.29
N SER A 22 15.55 -21.17 8.35
CA SER A 22 15.56 -22.63 8.52
C SER A 22 14.22 -23.21 8.99
N VAL A 23 13.27 -22.35 9.35
CA VAL A 23 11.93 -22.74 9.83
C VAL A 23 10.87 -22.40 8.80
N TYR A 24 10.93 -21.18 8.25
CA TYR A 24 10.00 -20.68 7.25
C TYR A 24 10.76 -19.83 6.23
N ASP A 25 10.66 -20.19 4.96
CA ASP A 25 11.29 -19.50 3.84
C ASP A 25 10.43 -18.30 3.41
N VAL A 26 10.54 -17.24 4.19
CA VAL A 26 9.69 -16.06 3.99
C VAL A 26 10.07 -15.25 2.76
N GLU A 27 11.31 -15.36 2.28
CA GLU A 27 11.75 -14.69 1.06
C GLU A 27 11.03 -15.31 -0.13
N SER A 28 11.02 -16.64 -0.24
CA SER A 28 10.23 -17.33 -1.28
C SER A 28 8.73 -17.14 -1.12
N ALA A 29 8.22 -16.99 0.11
CA ALA A 29 6.80 -16.68 0.31
C ALA A 29 6.43 -15.28 -0.21
N LEU A 30 7.27 -14.27 0.06
CA LEU A 30 7.08 -12.92 -0.45
C LEU A 30 7.22 -12.87 -1.98
N GLU A 31 8.20 -13.57 -2.54
CA GLU A 31 8.40 -13.65 -4.01
C GLU A 31 7.21 -14.34 -4.70
N ALA A 32 6.67 -15.40 -4.11
CA ALA A 32 5.58 -16.17 -4.72
C ALA A 32 4.20 -15.50 -4.58
N GLU A 33 3.96 -14.82 -3.46
CA GLU A 33 2.63 -14.30 -3.13
C GLU A 33 2.54 -12.76 -3.24
N GLY A 34 3.67 -12.06 -3.31
CA GLY A 34 3.75 -10.59 -3.32
C GLY A 34 3.61 -9.93 -1.94
N TRP A 35 3.13 -10.68 -0.94
CA TRP A 35 2.93 -10.20 0.43
C TRP A 35 2.78 -11.36 1.42
N VAL A 36 2.89 -11.06 2.72
CA VAL A 36 2.61 -12.00 3.80
C VAL A 36 1.40 -11.51 4.59
N ASN A 37 0.34 -12.32 4.59
CA ASN A 37 -0.96 -11.98 5.20
C ASN A 37 -1.13 -12.44 6.67
N GLY A 38 -0.14 -13.15 7.22
CA GLY A 38 -0.20 -13.64 8.60
C GLY A 38 1.12 -14.16 9.14
N TRP A 39 1.32 -14.04 10.46
CA TRP A 39 2.57 -14.49 11.09
C TRP A 39 2.35 -15.19 12.42
N SER A 40 3.14 -16.24 12.65
CA SER A 40 3.12 -16.93 13.94
C SER A 40 3.76 -16.08 15.04
N VAL A 41 3.08 -16.00 16.19
CA VAL A 41 3.54 -15.26 17.37
C VAL A 41 3.65 -16.18 18.57
N HIS A 42 4.53 -15.84 19.50
CA HIS A 42 4.59 -16.54 20.78
C HIS A 42 3.45 -16.08 21.68
N GLU A 43 2.75 -17.03 22.31
CA GLU A 43 1.68 -16.73 23.27
C GLU A 43 2.26 -16.01 24.51
N ASN A 44 2.07 -14.69 24.55
CA ASN A 44 2.52 -13.83 25.63
C ASN A 44 1.69 -12.53 25.66
N TYR A 45 1.81 -11.75 26.74
CA TYR A 45 0.99 -10.53 26.95
C TYR A 45 1.07 -9.49 25.81
N ARG A 46 2.11 -9.51 24.97
CA ARG A 46 2.25 -8.57 23.85
C ARG A 46 1.31 -8.88 22.71
N VAL A 47 0.90 -10.14 22.58
CA VAL A 47 -0.08 -10.55 21.57
C VAL A 47 -1.40 -9.81 21.78
N ASP A 48 -1.77 -9.54 23.04
CA ASP A 48 -2.96 -8.79 23.40
C ASP A 48 -2.80 -7.25 23.20
N LEU A 49 -1.61 -6.79 22.79
CA LEU A 49 -1.33 -5.38 22.51
C LEU A 49 -1.28 -5.07 21.01
N LEU A 50 -1.35 -6.10 20.16
CA LEU A 50 -1.45 -5.98 18.71
C LEU A 50 -2.84 -5.45 18.35
N ALA A 51 -2.90 -4.45 17.50
CA ALA A 51 -4.12 -3.84 17.01
C ALA A 51 -3.98 -3.48 15.54
N ALA A 52 -5.10 -3.53 14.81
CA ALA A 52 -5.13 -3.18 13.39
C ALA A 52 -4.62 -1.76 13.13
N GLY A 53 -3.94 -1.56 11.99
CA GLY A 53 -3.32 -0.29 11.57
C GLY A 53 -2.01 0.05 12.29
N GLN A 54 -1.49 -0.84 13.15
CA GLN A 54 -0.17 -0.64 13.74
C GLN A 54 0.93 -0.99 12.73
N PRO A 55 1.92 -0.11 12.50
CA PRO A 55 3.06 -0.41 11.65
C PRO A 55 3.79 -1.66 12.09
N CYS A 56 4.19 -2.49 11.14
CA CYS A 56 4.98 -3.67 11.40
C CYS A 56 6.04 -3.92 10.33
N PHE A 57 7.09 -4.61 10.75
CA PHE A 57 8.25 -4.92 9.92
C PHE A 57 8.61 -6.39 10.08
N LEU A 58 9.12 -6.99 9.01
CA LEU A 58 9.56 -8.38 9.01
C LEU A 58 11.08 -8.44 8.95
N TYR A 59 11.67 -8.95 10.03
CA TYR A 59 13.09 -9.17 10.15
C TYR A 59 13.43 -10.65 9.96
N VAL A 60 14.25 -10.96 8.97
CA VAL A 60 14.77 -12.30 8.73
C VAL A 60 16.14 -12.46 9.36
N SER A 61 16.32 -13.56 10.07
CA SER A 61 17.59 -13.97 10.66
C SER A 61 18.09 -15.27 10.06
N GLY A 62 19.40 -15.48 10.13
CA GLY A 62 20.07 -16.69 9.67
C GLY A 62 21.01 -16.40 8.50
N LYS A 63 21.69 -17.44 8.03
CA LYS A 63 22.61 -17.34 6.90
C LYS A 63 21.81 -17.21 5.61
N HIS A 64 22.13 -16.23 4.78
CA HIS A 64 21.53 -16.07 3.47
C HIS A 64 22.03 -17.20 2.51
N PRO A 65 21.24 -17.65 1.52
CA PRO A 65 21.64 -18.73 0.61
C PRO A 65 22.98 -18.53 -0.12
N ASP A 66 23.34 -17.28 -0.43
CA ASP A 66 24.65 -16.93 -1.02
C ASP A 66 25.83 -16.97 -0.03
N GLY A 67 25.56 -17.35 1.22
CA GLY A 67 26.55 -17.52 2.26
C GLY A 67 26.87 -16.26 3.06
N ARG A 68 26.24 -15.12 2.78
CA ARG A 68 26.33 -13.93 3.64
C ARG A 68 25.68 -14.22 4.99
N ASP A 69 26.45 -13.99 6.06
CA ASP A 69 25.92 -14.01 7.42
C ASP A 69 25.27 -12.64 7.68
N GLY A 70 23.98 -12.59 7.99
CA GLY A 70 23.31 -11.32 8.23
C GLY A 70 21.80 -11.45 8.38
N GLY A 71 21.24 -10.60 9.24
CA GLY A 71 19.80 -10.40 9.25
C GLY A 71 19.41 -9.20 8.41
N PHE A 72 18.15 -9.12 8.01
CA PHE A 72 17.62 -8.02 7.21
C PHE A 72 16.20 -7.72 7.65
N ILE A 73 15.80 -6.45 7.66
CA ILE A 73 14.38 -6.14 7.53
C ILE A 73 14.07 -6.22 6.04
N ILE A 74 13.22 -7.15 5.65
CA ILE A 74 12.90 -7.42 4.24
C ILE A 74 11.51 -6.98 3.85
N GLY A 75 10.71 -6.54 4.81
CA GLY A 75 9.33 -6.18 4.53
C GLY A 75 8.76 -5.22 5.56
N VAL A 76 7.77 -4.46 5.10
CA VAL A 76 7.07 -3.43 5.85
C VAL A 76 5.57 -3.53 5.57
N GLY A 77 4.76 -3.11 6.53
CA GLY A 77 3.33 -2.91 6.34
C GLY A 77 2.64 -2.74 7.68
N GLU A 78 1.49 -3.38 7.87
CA GLU A 78 0.67 -3.16 9.06
C GLU A 78 -0.01 -4.41 9.61
N ILE A 79 -0.39 -4.36 10.87
CA ILE A 79 -1.29 -5.35 11.46
C ILE A 79 -2.68 -5.16 10.84
N ALA A 80 -3.23 -6.21 10.25
CA ALA A 80 -4.55 -6.19 9.63
C ALA A 80 -5.65 -6.51 10.65
N GLY A 81 -5.34 -7.28 11.71
CA GLY A 81 -6.34 -7.75 12.65
C GLY A 81 -5.78 -8.32 13.95
N GLU A 82 -6.70 -8.74 14.82
CA GLU A 82 -6.35 -9.32 16.10
C GLU A 82 -5.64 -10.67 15.94
N ALA A 83 -4.90 -11.07 16.98
CA ALA A 83 -4.30 -12.39 17.02
C ALA A 83 -5.37 -13.48 17.19
N PHE A 84 -5.26 -14.53 16.38
CA PHE A 84 -6.19 -15.64 16.34
C PHE A 84 -5.47 -16.97 16.55
N SER A 85 -6.24 -18.00 16.90
CA SER A 85 -5.72 -19.35 17.06
C SER A 85 -5.90 -20.12 15.75
N ALA A 86 -4.79 -20.55 15.17
CA ALA A 86 -4.74 -21.37 13.96
C ALA A 86 -3.52 -22.26 14.03
N THR A 87 -3.58 -23.43 13.37
CA THR A 87 -2.39 -24.26 13.17
C THR A 87 -1.67 -23.76 11.95
N GLY A 88 -0.33 -23.72 11.97
CA GLY A 88 0.46 -23.39 10.78
C GLY A 88 0.00 -24.17 9.56
N SER A 89 -0.17 -23.47 8.44
CA SER A 89 -0.43 -24.07 7.13
C SER A 89 0.66 -25.08 6.83
N GLY A 90 0.33 -26.20 6.19
CA GLY A 90 1.34 -27.10 5.63
C GLY A 90 1.84 -26.61 4.28
N ASP A 91 1.93 -25.28 4.09
CA ASP A 91 2.38 -24.70 2.83
C ASP A 91 3.84 -25.06 2.54
N GLN A 92 4.25 -24.83 1.30
CA GLN A 92 5.56 -25.24 0.80
C GLN A 92 6.74 -24.44 1.39
N PHE A 93 6.48 -23.34 2.09
CA PHE A 93 7.51 -22.46 2.64
C PHE A 93 7.99 -22.92 4.02
N TRP A 94 7.30 -23.85 4.66
CA TRP A 94 7.79 -24.47 5.90
C TRP A 94 8.95 -25.42 5.62
N GLY A 95 10.11 -25.14 6.23
CA GLY A 95 11.26 -26.04 6.16
C GLY A 95 11.03 -27.40 6.83
N ASP A 96 10.09 -27.46 7.79
CA ASP A 96 9.64 -28.70 8.43
C ASP A 96 8.12 -28.64 8.73
N PRO A 97 7.29 -29.49 8.08
CA PRO A 97 5.85 -29.55 8.32
C PRO A 97 5.46 -29.90 9.76
N ASP A 98 6.30 -30.61 10.52
CA ASP A 98 6.01 -30.92 11.91
C ASP A 98 6.24 -29.70 12.81
N VAL A 99 7.20 -28.84 12.47
CA VAL A 99 7.38 -27.54 13.14
C VAL A 99 6.19 -26.62 12.87
N ALA A 100 5.65 -26.60 11.64
CA ALA A 100 4.45 -25.82 11.29
C ALA A 100 3.27 -26.14 12.22
N LYS A 101 3.04 -27.43 12.47
CA LYS A 101 1.98 -27.93 13.37
C LYS A 101 2.14 -27.49 14.82
N THR A 102 3.33 -27.10 15.27
CA THR A 102 3.55 -26.59 16.64
C THR A 102 3.18 -25.11 16.81
N LYS A 103 2.92 -24.40 15.71
CA LYS A 103 2.51 -23.00 15.72
C LYS A 103 0.99 -22.94 15.83
N HIS A 104 0.50 -22.29 16.88
CA HIS A 104 -0.93 -22.28 17.22
C HIS A 104 -1.54 -20.87 17.36
N ARG A 105 -0.70 -19.83 17.31
CA ARG A 105 -1.11 -18.44 17.49
C ARG A 105 -0.54 -17.62 16.36
N PHE A 106 -1.42 -16.92 15.66
CA PHE A 106 -1.10 -16.10 14.51
C PHE A 106 -1.68 -14.71 14.70
N VAL A 107 -1.12 -13.73 13.99
CA VAL A 107 -1.70 -12.40 13.81
C VAL A 107 -1.90 -12.16 12.33
N SER A 108 -3.00 -11.50 11.97
CA SER A 108 -3.23 -11.05 10.60
C SER A 108 -2.42 -9.78 10.38
N MET A 109 -1.64 -9.74 9.31
CA MET A 109 -0.81 -8.59 8.94
C MET A 109 -0.79 -8.47 7.43
N GLU A 110 -0.44 -7.32 6.89
CA GLU A 110 -0.19 -7.14 5.47
C GLU A 110 1.22 -6.62 5.35
N VAL A 111 2.16 -7.48 4.97
CA VAL A 111 3.59 -7.12 4.87
C VAL A 111 4.06 -7.35 3.45
N TYR A 112 4.56 -6.29 2.84
CA TYR A 112 5.08 -6.27 1.48
C TYR A 112 6.62 -6.31 1.49
N PRO A 113 7.27 -6.91 0.49
CA PRO A 113 8.72 -6.93 0.43
C PRO A 113 9.26 -5.52 0.15
N LEU A 114 10.41 -5.21 0.74
CA LEU A 114 11.14 -3.98 0.46
C LEU A 114 11.97 -4.13 -0.81
N VAL A 115 11.96 -3.11 -1.68
CA VAL A 115 12.87 -3.01 -2.83
C VAL A 115 14.33 -3.06 -2.34
N ASN A 116 14.61 -2.35 -1.24
CA ASN A 116 15.92 -2.27 -0.62
C ASN A 116 15.87 -2.82 0.82
N PRO A 117 16.06 -4.14 1.04
CA PRO A 117 16.09 -4.72 2.38
C PRO A 117 17.13 -4.06 3.29
N ILE A 118 16.74 -3.69 4.51
CA ILE A 118 17.61 -2.99 5.46
C ILE A 118 18.56 -3.99 6.14
N PRO A 119 19.88 -3.92 5.88
CA PRO A 119 20.86 -4.80 6.49
C PRO A 119 20.91 -4.65 8.01
N ARG A 120 21.16 -5.76 8.71
CA ARG A 120 21.35 -5.76 10.16
C ARG A 120 22.46 -4.80 10.61
N GLU A 121 23.54 -4.71 9.85
CA GLU A 121 24.68 -3.84 10.16
C GLU A 121 24.27 -2.37 10.25
N ASP A 122 23.45 -1.90 9.32
CA ASP A 122 22.92 -0.54 9.34
C ASP A 122 22.02 -0.30 10.56
N ILE A 123 21.19 -1.29 10.93
CA ILE A 123 20.37 -1.22 12.16
C ILE A 123 21.24 -1.16 13.41
N VAL A 124 22.37 -1.89 13.45
CA VAL A 124 23.30 -1.89 14.59
C VAL A 124 24.04 -0.58 14.72
N ASP A 125 24.50 -0.03 13.59
CA ASP A 125 25.31 1.18 13.54
C ASP A 125 24.47 2.45 13.74
N HIS A 126 23.16 2.38 13.51
CA HIS A 126 22.25 3.48 13.75
C HIS A 126 22.12 3.81 15.26
N PRO A 127 22.26 5.09 15.68
CA PRO A 127 22.33 5.48 17.10
C PRO A 127 21.07 5.12 17.92
N ILE A 128 19.89 5.22 17.31
CA ILE A 128 18.60 4.85 17.91
C ILE A 128 18.33 3.35 17.72
N LEU A 129 18.33 2.83 16.48
CA LEU A 129 17.95 1.45 16.19
C LEU A 129 18.90 0.40 16.80
N GLY A 130 20.18 0.71 17.01
CA GLY A 130 21.11 -0.17 17.71
C GLY A 130 20.69 -0.43 19.16
N GLN A 131 19.81 0.41 19.70
CA GLN A 131 19.19 0.26 21.02
C GLN A 131 17.80 -0.39 20.97
N THR A 132 17.34 -0.90 19.84
CA THR A 132 16.05 -1.61 19.78
C THR A 132 16.10 -2.94 20.55
N GLU A 133 14.92 -3.44 20.93
CA GLU A 133 14.80 -4.78 21.53
C GLU A 133 15.30 -5.89 20.58
N LEU A 134 15.12 -5.68 19.27
CA LEU A 134 15.60 -6.58 18.21
C LEU A 134 17.11 -6.83 18.34
N ILE A 135 17.90 -5.77 18.57
CA ILE A 135 19.36 -5.86 18.66
C ILE A 135 19.82 -6.23 20.07
N ARG A 136 19.29 -5.57 21.11
CA ARG A 136 19.77 -5.76 22.49
C ARG A 136 19.38 -7.11 23.09
N SER A 137 18.27 -7.66 22.62
CA SER A 137 17.68 -8.87 23.18
C SER A 137 17.17 -9.81 22.05
N PRO A 138 18.06 -10.33 21.19
CA PRO A 138 17.65 -11.10 20.02
C PRO A 138 16.84 -12.36 20.37
N GLN A 139 17.09 -12.93 21.55
CA GLN A 139 16.38 -14.11 22.09
C GLN A 139 15.00 -13.80 22.68
N MET A 140 14.57 -12.53 22.69
CA MET A 140 13.24 -12.17 23.16
C MET A 140 12.15 -12.65 22.21
N SER A 141 11.00 -12.91 22.82
CA SER A 141 9.77 -13.41 22.19
C SER A 141 9.39 -12.61 20.94
N ASN A 142 8.90 -13.33 19.91
CA ASN A 142 8.30 -12.76 18.71
C ASN A 142 6.83 -12.36 19.01
N PRO A 143 6.40 -11.10 18.81
CA PRO A 143 7.12 -9.96 18.21
C PRO A 143 7.94 -9.09 19.18
N SER A 144 8.89 -8.33 18.60
CA SER A 144 9.63 -7.24 19.27
C SER A 144 8.89 -5.91 19.11
N VAL A 145 9.00 -5.05 20.12
CA VAL A 145 8.32 -3.74 20.17
C VAL A 145 9.19 -2.67 19.51
N LEU A 146 8.56 -1.78 18.75
CA LEU A 146 9.14 -0.49 18.34
C LEU A 146 8.55 0.65 19.17
N ARG A 147 9.44 1.49 19.69
CA ARG A 147 9.11 2.77 20.32
C ARG A 147 8.91 3.86 19.27
N PRO A 148 8.27 5.00 19.61
CA PRO A 148 8.06 6.09 18.66
C PRO A 148 9.34 6.56 17.97
N ASP A 149 10.40 6.80 18.73
CA ASP A 149 11.72 7.19 18.22
C ASP A 149 12.38 6.10 17.36
N GLU A 150 12.18 4.83 17.72
CA GLU A 150 12.67 3.69 16.92
C GLU A 150 11.88 3.55 15.59
N LEU A 151 10.58 3.82 15.59
CA LEU A 151 9.78 3.81 14.35
C LEU A 151 10.17 4.98 13.44
N ASP A 152 10.34 6.18 14.01
CA ASP A 152 10.76 7.35 13.24
C ASP A 152 12.15 7.14 12.64
N ALA A 153 13.08 6.53 13.39
CA ALA A 153 14.39 6.15 12.88
C ALA A 153 14.34 5.09 11.75
N LEU A 154 13.39 4.15 11.79
CA LEU A 154 13.20 3.20 10.68
C LEU A 154 12.70 3.90 9.40
N ARG A 155 11.94 4.99 9.53
CA ARG A 155 11.46 5.79 8.39
C ARG A 155 12.55 6.64 7.72
N GLU A 156 13.75 6.70 8.31
CA GLU A 156 14.92 7.31 7.65
C GLU A 156 15.50 6.42 6.55
N PHE A 157 15.16 5.13 6.52
CA PHE A 157 15.52 4.21 5.45
C PHE A 157 14.55 4.31 4.28
N ASP A 158 14.99 3.83 3.11
CA ASP A 158 14.10 3.62 1.99
C ASP A 158 13.15 2.46 2.29
N LEU A 159 11.87 2.78 2.43
CA LEU A 159 10.79 1.83 2.70
C LEU A 159 9.94 1.56 1.45
N ALA A 160 10.47 1.85 0.25
CA ALA A 160 9.83 1.48 -1.00
C ALA A 160 9.55 -0.03 -1.03
N VAL A 161 8.31 -0.38 -1.38
CA VAL A 161 7.84 -1.76 -1.45
C VAL A 161 7.86 -2.25 -2.90
N ASP A 162 8.26 -3.50 -3.08
CA ASP A 162 8.24 -4.20 -4.36
C ASP A 162 6.91 -4.96 -4.46
N TYR A 163 5.93 -4.41 -5.18
CA TYR A 163 4.65 -5.08 -5.34
C TYR A 163 4.71 -6.03 -6.54
N CYS A 164 5.26 -7.23 -6.34
CA CYS A 164 5.19 -8.33 -7.30
C CYS A 164 4.00 -9.27 -7.01
N GLY A 165 2.81 -8.71 -6.74
CA GLY A 165 1.59 -9.52 -6.72
C GLY A 165 1.34 -10.15 -8.10
N PRO A 166 0.61 -11.29 -8.18
CA PRO A 166 0.18 -11.84 -9.46
C PRO A 166 -0.67 -10.79 -10.17
N ASP A 167 -0.10 -10.25 -11.24
CA ASP A 167 -0.60 -9.19 -12.11
C ASP A 167 -0.64 -7.79 -11.45
N PRO A 168 0.03 -6.76 -12.03
CA PRO A 168 -0.14 -5.40 -11.56
C PRO A 168 -1.57 -4.96 -11.86
N ILE A 169 -2.44 -5.03 -10.84
CA ILE A 169 -3.70 -4.30 -10.86
C ILE A 169 -3.34 -2.81 -10.92
N LEU A 170 -3.42 -2.22 -12.12
CA LEU A 170 -2.88 -0.89 -12.39
C LEU A 170 -3.73 0.24 -11.80
N GLY A 171 -4.88 -0.06 -11.21
CA GLY A 171 -5.57 0.90 -10.36
C GLY A 171 -6.94 0.42 -9.91
N VAL A 172 -7.19 0.50 -8.60
CA VAL A 172 -8.53 0.39 -8.04
C VAL A 172 -9.05 1.80 -7.77
N PHE A 173 -10.12 2.20 -8.45
CA PHE A 173 -10.78 3.49 -8.26
C PHE A 173 -11.99 3.28 -7.34
N GLY A 174 -11.97 3.85 -6.13
CA GLY A 174 -13.11 3.79 -5.21
C GLY A 174 -13.89 5.09 -5.18
N GLY A 175 -15.22 5.03 -5.31
CA GLY A 175 -16.13 6.16 -5.08
C GLY A 175 -17.41 5.72 -4.37
N PRO A 176 -18.28 6.67 -3.96
CA PRO A 176 -19.59 6.35 -3.36
C PRO A 176 -20.48 5.47 -4.25
N SER A 177 -20.17 5.44 -5.54
CA SER A 177 -20.92 4.77 -6.59
C SER A 177 -20.42 3.36 -6.93
N GLY A 178 -19.28 2.94 -6.37
CA GLY A 178 -18.67 1.64 -6.68
C GLY A 178 -17.14 1.65 -6.63
N ARG A 179 -16.56 0.47 -6.81
CA ARG A 179 -15.12 0.31 -7.08
C ARG A 179 -14.94 -0.05 -8.55
N PHE A 180 -13.90 0.46 -9.17
CA PHE A 180 -13.51 0.12 -10.53
C PHE A 180 -12.11 -0.44 -10.54
N LEU A 181 -11.83 -1.38 -11.43
CA LEU A 181 -10.51 -1.94 -11.65
C LEU A 181 -10.16 -1.78 -13.13
N ILE A 182 -8.99 -1.23 -13.41
CA ILE A 182 -8.41 -1.24 -14.75
C ILE A 182 -7.40 -2.39 -14.79
N ASP A 183 -7.69 -3.38 -15.61
CA ASP A 183 -6.85 -4.54 -15.87
C ASP A 183 -6.02 -4.30 -17.14
N PHE A 184 -4.75 -4.71 -17.08
CA PHE A 184 -3.78 -4.52 -18.15
C PHE A 184 -3.02 -5.82 -18.41
N ASP A 185 -3.03 -6.25 -19.68
CA ASP A 185 -2.14 -7.29 -20.17
C ASP A 185 -0.78 -6.67 -20.55
N GLU A 186 0.26 -7.04 -19.82
CA GLU A 186 1.64 -6.56 -20.02
C GLU A 186 2.15 -6.76 -21.45
N ASP A 187 1.63 -7.74 -22.18
CA ASP A 187 2.06 -8.03 -23.56
C ASP A 187 1.46 -7.05 -24.59
N ARG A 188 0.60 -6.09 -24.20
CA ARG A 188 -0.05 -5.06 -25.05
C ARG A 188 -0.81 -5.60 -26.28
N GLU A 189 -1.07 -6.90 -26.34
CA GLU A 189 -1.84 -7.50 -27.43
C GLU A 189 -3.36 -7.37 -27.20
N GLU A 190 -3.78 -7.08 -25.96
CA GLU A 190 -5.19 -6.93 -25.59
C GLU A 190 -5.56 -5.50 -25.17
N PRO A 191 -6.80 -5.05 -25.47
CA PRO A 191 -7.33 -3.77 -25.04
C PRO A 191 -7.53 -3.70 -23.51
N TRP A 192 -7.38 -2.50 -22.95
CA TRP A 192 -7.60 -2.18 -21.54
C TRP A 192 -8.98 -2.65 -21.09
N SER A 193 -9.05 -3.49 -20.06
CA SER A 193 -10.34 -3.92 -19.52
C SER A 193 -10.69 -3.11 -18.28
N VAL A 194 -11.90 -2.56 -18.24
CA VAL A 194 -12.42 -1.89 -17.04
C VAL A 194 -13.50 -2.77 -16.43
N MET A 195 -13.35 -3.06 -15.15
CA MET A 195 -14.32 -3.79 -14.34
C MET A 195 -14.88 -2.86 -13.26
N THR A 196 -16.13 -3.08 -12.86
CA THR A 196 -16.73 -2.50 -11.65
C THR A 196 -17.10 -3.62 -10.68
N PHE A 197 -17.32 -3.30 -9.42
CA PHE A 197 -17.74 -4.26 -8.40
C PHE A 197 -19.11 -3.88 -7.85
N ASP A 198 -20.02 -4.85 -7.78
CA ASP A 198 -21.31 -4.69 -7.13
C ASP A 198 -21.18 -4.70 -5.57
N GLU A 199 -22.31 -4.57 -4.87
CA GLU A 199 -22.35 -4.58 -3.38
C GLU A 199 -21.93 -5.94 -2.77
N GLU A 200 -21.87 -7.00 -3.56
CA GLU A 200 -21.47 -8.36 -3.14
C GLU A 200 -20.03 -8.69 -3.60
N ASP A 201 -19.27 -7.69 -4.06
CA ASP A 201 -17.92 -7.80 -4.60
C ASP A 201 -17.81 -8.65 -5.89
N ASN A 202 -18.91 -8.82 -6.64
CA ASN A 202 -18.86 -9.48 -7.94
C ASN A 202 -18.29 -8.52 -8.99
N GLU A 203 -17.36 -9.02 -9.81
CA GLU A 203 -16.79 -8.29 -10.95
C GLU A 203 -17.81 -8.20 -12.10
N GLU A 204 -18.09 -6.97 -12.55
CA GLU A 204 -18.90 -6.68 -13.73
C GLU A 204 -18.05 -5.92 -14.77
N PRO A 205 -17.87 -6.44 -16.00
CA PRO A 205 -17.08 -5.74 -17.01
C PRO A 205 -17.84 -4.50 -17.51
N LEU A 206 -17.22 -3.33 -17.40
CA LEU A 206 -17.72 -2.08 -18.00
C LEU A 206 -17.38 -1.97 -19.48
N GLY A 207 -16.24 -2.50 -19.89
CA GLY A 207 -15.83 -2.49 -21.28
C GLY A 207 -14.37 -2.83 -21.49
N THR A 208 -14.00 -2.90 -22.77
CA THR A 208 -12.62 -2.97 -23.24
C THR A 208 -12.32 -1.71 -24.05
N PHE A 209 -11.11 -1.17 -23.91
CA PHE A 209 -10.72 0.12 -24.45
C PHE A 209 -9.36 0.01 -25.13
N GLU A 210 -9.21 0.61 -26.31
CA GLU A 210 -7.94 0.58 -27.05
C GLU A 210 -6.87 1.48 -26.40
N SER A 211 -7.27 2.40 -25.51
CA SER A 211 -6.36 3.29 -24.79
C SER A 211 -6.75 3.45 -23.31
N PHE A 212 -5.74 3.74 -22.48
CA PHE A 212 -5.92 4.05 -21.06
C PHE A 212 -6.81 5.29 -20.85
N VAL A 213 -6.67 6.28 -21.73
CA VAL A 213 -7.45 7.53 -21.68
C VAL A 213 -8.95 7.22 -21.85
N ASP A 214 -9.29 6.35 -22.80
CA ASP A 214 -10.68 5.93 -23.01
C ASP A 214 -11.23 5.12 -21.82
N ALA A 215 -10.40 4.25 -21.23
CA ALA A 215 -10.75 3.50 -20.03
C ALA A 215 -11.06 4.43 -18.83
N VAL A 216 -10.21 5.43 -18.59
CA VAL A 216 -10.41 6.43 -17.53
C VAL A 216 -11.62 7.32 -17.82
N HIS A 217 -11.84 7.71 -19.08
CA HIS A 217 -13.04 8.45 -19.46
C HIS A 217 -14.31 7.65 -19.20
N SER A 218 -14.34 6.34 -19.50
CA SER A 218 -15.49 5.50 -19.20
C SER A 218 -15.82 5.45 -17.71
N ILE A 219 -14.81 5.37 -16.84
CA ILE A 219 -15.01 5.42 -15.37
C ILE A 219 -15.56 6.78 -14.95
N THR A 220 -15.02 7.86 -15.53
CA THR A 220 -15.42 9.24 -15.20
C THR A 220 -16.86 9.53 -15.67
N ASP A 221 -17.23 9.06 -16.85
CA ASP A 221 -18.58 9.21 -17.40
C ASP A 221 -19.61 8.44 -16.57
N ASP A 222 -19.27 7.22 -16.13
CA ASP A 222 -20.14 6.42 -15.25
C ASP A 222 -20.30 7.06 -13.86
N LEU A 223 -19.20 7.52 -13.26
CA LEU A 223 -19.22 8.28 -12.01
C LEU A 223 -20.05 9.57 -12.11
N THR A 224 -19.97 10.27 -13.26
CA THR A 224 -20.74 11.49 -13.53
C THR A 224 -22.22 11.15 -13.71
N ALA A 225 -22.55 10.11 -14.47
CA ALA A 225 -23.92 9.66 -14.67
C ALA A 225 -24.60 9.27 -13.34
N VAL A 226 -23.88 8.60 -12.44
CA VAL A 226 -24.38 8.28 -11.10
C VAL A 226 -24.56 9.55 -10.25
N GLY A 227 -23.61 10.49 -10.32
CA GLY A 227 -23.73 11.79 -9.66
C GLY A 227 -24.96 12.59 -10.10
N GLU A 228 -25.21 12.65 -11.41
CA GLU A 228 -26.39 13.29 -11.99
C GLU A 228 -27.69 12.55 -11.63
N ALA A 229 -27.71 11.21 -11.68
CA ALA A 229 -28.86 10.42 -11.29
C ALA A 229 -29.21 10.56 -9.81
N ALA A 230 -28.20 10.63 -8.93
CA ALA A 230 -28.38 10.89 -7.50
C ALA A 230 -28.96 12.29 -7.26
N GLN A 231 -28.50 13.32 -7.98
CA GLN A 231 -29.09 14.67 -7.92
C GLN A 231 -30.55 14.72 -8.38
N VAL A 232 -30.94 13.88 -9.35
CA VAL A 232 -32.33 13.78 -9.84
C VAL A 232 -33.22 12.99 -8.87
N ALA A 233 -32.66 12.07 -8.08
CA ALA A 233 -33.41 11.20 -7.17
C ALA A 233 -33.75 11.84 -5.81
N PHE A 234 -33.14 12.96 -5.43
CA PHE A 234 -33.56 13.72 -4.26
C PHE A 234 -34.63 14.76 -4.65
N PRO A 235 -35.92 14.55 -4.34
CA PRO A 235 -36.91 15.60 -4.54
C PRO A 235 -36.57 16.78 -3.63
N ASP A 236 -36.75 18.00 -4.15
CA ASP A 236 -36.67 19.27 -3.43
C ASP A 236 -37.57 19.21 -2.18
N HIS A 237 -37.00 18.73 -1.07
CA HIS A 237 -37.63 18.76 0.24
C HIS A 237 -37.52 20.17 0.76
N GLY A 238 -38.40 21.01 0.23
CA GLY A 238 -38.90 22.27 0.79
C GLY A 238 -37.86 23.07 1.56
N LYS A 239 -37.27 24.05 0.88
CA LYS A 239 -36.64 25.22 1.51
C LYS A 239 -37.47 25.69 2.72
N LYS A 240 -36.96 25.41 3.91
CA LYS A 240 -37.25 26.17 5.11
C LYS A 240 -36.03 27.02 5.41
N ASP A 241 -36.29 28.32 5.49
CA ASP A 241 -35.33 29.35 5.87
C ASP A 241 -34.56 28.93 7.14
N GLY A 242 -33.25 28.87 7.03
CA GLY A 242 -32.38 28.54 8.16
C GLY A 242 -31.05 27.96 7.72
N ASP A 243 -30.16 28.86 7.29
CA ASP A 243 -28.70 28.78 7.37
C ASP A 243 -28.10 27.42 7.76
N SER A 244 -27.66 26.67 6.74
CA SER A 244 -26.62 25.65 6.86
C SER A 244 -25.98 25.45 5.48
N SER A 245 -24.92 26.21 5.21
CA SER A 245 -23.92 25.79 4.23
C SER A 245 -23.18 24.58 4.80
N GLY A 246 -23.79 23.40 4.71
CA GLY A 246 -23.09 22.14 4.92
C GLY A 246 -22.22 21.88 3.71
N GLU A 247 -20.94 22.22 3.82
CA GLU A 247 -19.91 21.81 2.87
C GLU A 247 -19.81 20.28 2.94
N VAL A 248 -20.18 19.60 1.86
CA VAL A 248 -19.95 18.17 1.71
C VAL A 248 -18.46 17.99 1.47
N VAL A 249 -17.72 17.68 2.53
CA VAL A 249 -16.32 17.25 2.43
C VAL A 249 -16.34 15.81 1.95
N VAL A 250 -15.98 15.60 0.69
CA VAL A 250 -15.72 14.27 0.14
C VAL A 250 -14.23 13.98 0.39
N ASP A 251 -13.93 12.87 1.06
CA ASP A 251 -12.55 12.46 1.34
C ASP A 251 -11.73 12.36 0.03
N PRO A 252 -10.47 12.83 0.01
CA PRO A 252 -9.61 12.68 -1.15
C PRO A 252 -9.34 11.18 -1.40
N VAL A 253 -9.68 10.73 -2.60
CA VAL A 253 -9.25 9.42 -3.12
C VAL A 253 -7.88 9.61 -3.74
N ALA A 254 -6.85 9.04 -3.12
CA ALA A 254 -5.51 8.99 -3.67
C ALA A 254 -5.39 7.75 -4.55
N VAL A 255 -4.93 7.92 -5.79
CA VAL A 255 -4.59 6.82 -6.70
C VAL A 255 -3.09 6.89 -6.93
N ILE A 256 -2.39 5.80 -6.58
CA ILE A 256 -0.96 5.62 -6.85
C ILE A 256 -0.88 4.49 -7.87
N SER A 257 -0.26 4.77 -9.02
CA SER A 257 0.03 3.77 -10.04
C SER A 257 1.54 3.67 -10.22
N TRP A 258 2.04 2.45 -10.37
CA TRP A 258 3.45 2.15 -10.59
C TRP A 258 3.53 1.23 -11.80
N SER A 259 4.27 1.62 -12.82
CA SER A 259 4.74 0.72 -13.89
C SER A 259 6.19 1.09 -14.22
N GLU A 260 7.00 0.10 -14.61
CA GLU A 260 8.45 0.29 -14.83
C GLU A 260 8.79 1.35 -15.90
N ASP A 261 7.85 1.67 -16.79
CA ASP A 261 8.08 2.57 -17.93
C ASP A 261 7.38 3.93 -17.83
N VAL A 262 6.34 4.08 -16.99
CA VAL A 262 5.62 5.35 -16.83
C VAL A 262 5.07 5.53 -15.42
N ASN A 263 5.44 6.63 -14.77
CA ASN A 263 4.92 7.04 -13.47
C ASN A 263 3.75 8.02 -13.66
N PHE A 264 2.53 7.62 -13.29
CA PHE A 264 1.41 8.54 -13.17
C PHE A 264 0.90 8.64 -11.74
N THR A 265 0.61 9.85 -11.29
CA THR A 265 -0.15 10.09 -10.06
C THR A 265 -1.50 10.70 -10.44
N VAL A 266 -2.61 10.17 -9.92
CA VAL A 266 -3.94 10.76 -10.13
C VAL A 266 -4.50 11.22 -8.81
N ILE A 267 -4.75 12.53 -8.70
CA ILE A 267 -5.27 13.18 -7.49
C ILE A 267 -6.65 13.73 -7.81
N LYS A 268 -7.66 13.31 -7.06
CA LYS A 268 -8.98 13.95 -7.11
C LYS A 268 -8.93 15.26 -6.34
N THR A 269 -9.13 16.38 -7.03
CA THR A 269 -9.02 17.72 -6.41
C THR A 269 -10.36 18.25 -5.92
N ASP A 270 -11.47 17.86 -6.57
CA ASP A 270 -12.84 18.14 -6.12
C ASP A 270 -13.88 17.19 -6.75
N ALA A 271 -15.18 17.54 -6.62
CA ALA A 271 -16.31 16.73 -7.06
C ALA A 271 -16.35 16.46 -8.57
N SER A 272 -15.69 17.27 -9.39
CA SER A 272 -15.73 17.19 -10.85
C SER A 272 -14.35 17.18 -11.52
N THR A 273 -13.28 17.22 -10.74
CA THR A 273 -11.93 17.47 -11.27
C THR A 273 -10.93 16.44 -10.78
N PHE A 274 -10.19 15.87 -11.72
CA PHE A 274 -9.02 15.04 -11.49
C PHE A 274 -7.78 15.75 -12.04
N ALA A 275 -6.66 15.60 -11.35
CA ALA A 275 -5.35 15.98 -11.85
C ALA A 275 -4.54 14.71 -12.10
N VAL A 276 -4.04 14.55 -13.33
CA VAL A 276 -3.13 13.45 -13.72
C VAL A 276 -1.75 14.06 -13.91
N PHE A 277 -0.76 13.49 -13.23
CA PHE A 277 0.64 13.91 -13.30
C PHE A 277 1.45 12.82 -13.95
N GLN A 278 2.20 13.13 -15.00
CA GLN A 278 3.25 12.28 -15.54
C GLN A 278 4.58 12.70 -14.89
N ILE A 279 5.31 11.75 -14.30
CA ILE A 279 6.63 12.02 -13.72
C ILE A 279 7.69 11.51 -14.70
N ASP A 280 8.16 12.41 -15.56
CA ASP A 280 9.13 12.07 -16.61
C ASP A 280 10.56 11.86 -16.08
N GLU A 281 10.93 12.44 -14.92
CA GLU A 281 12.24 12.25 -14.31
C GLU A 281 12.15 12.20 -12.77
N PRO A 282 12.48 11.06 -12.11
CA PRO A 282 12.32 10.90 -10.66
C PRO A 282 13.31 11.70 -9.79
N GLU A 283 14.26 12.45 -10.38
CA GLU A 283 15.32 13.15 -9.63
C GLU A 283 15.00 14.61 -9.25
N GLN A 284 13.86 15.18 -9.67
CA GLN A 284 13.47 16.55 -9.31
C GLN A 284 12.37 16.59 -8.24
N TRP A 285 12.73 16.33 -6.99
CA TRP A 285 11.84 16.63 -5.87
C TRP A 285 11.80 18.14 -5.62
N VAL A 286 10.64 18.75 -5.82
CA VAL A 286 10.35 20.14 -5.42
C VAL A 286 10.07 20.15 -3.92
N GLU A 287 10.82 20.94 -3.16
CA GLU A 287 10.81 20.94 -1.68
C GLU A 287 9.50 21.44 -1.02
N ASP A 288 8.50 21.92 -1.79
CA ASP A 288 7.23 22.40 -1.25
C ASP A 288 6.04 22.11 -2.18
N PRO A 289 5.09 21.23 -1.78
CA PRO A 289 3.89 20.93 -2.57
C PRO A 289 3.03 22.17 -2.86
N ILE A 290 3.12 23.23 -2.05
CA ILE A 290 2.27 24.42 -2.17
C ILE A 290 2.68 25.32 -3.34
N ASP A 291 3.95 25.35 -3.72
CA ASP A 291 4.42 26.17 -4.84
C ASP A 291 4.09 25.53 -6.21
N VAL A 292 3.93 24.21 -6.26
CA VAL A 292 3.40 23.48 -7.43
C VAL A 292 2.00 23.97 -7.81
N PHE A 293 1.17 24.36 -6.83
CA PHE A 293 -0.21 24.81 -7.09
C PHE A 293 -0.33 26.20 -7.72
N LYS A 294 0.70 27.05 -7.67
CA LYS A 294 0.61 28.42 -8.22
C LYS A 294 1.00 28.52 -9.68
N ASP A 295 1.92 27.67 -10.15
CA ASP A 295 2.38 27.64 -11.53
C ASP A 295 1.56 26.66 -12.42
N LEU A 296 0.69 25.85 -11.81
CA LEU A 296 -0.11 24.80 -12.45
C LEU A 296 -1.05 25.29 -13.57
N GLY A 297 -1.59 26.51 -13.44
CA GLY A 297 -2.51 27.07 -14.43
C GLY A 297 -1.86 27.46 -15.77
N ALA A 298 -0.54 27.73 -15.77
CA ALA A 298 0.21 28.05 -16.97
C ALA A 298 0.80 26.81 -17.65
N GLY A 299 1.14 25.77 -16.88
CA GLY A 299 1.68 24.51 -17.39
C GLY A 299 0.67 23.67 -18.16
N LEU A 300 -0.59 23.58 -17.67
CA LEU A 300 -1.65 22.78 -18.29
C LEU A 300 -2.03 23.25 -19.71
N LEU A 301 -1.98 24.57 -19.96
CA LEU A 301 -2.22 25.15 -21.28
C LEU A 301 -1.04 24.94 -22.24
N ALA A 302 0.18 24.82 -21.72
CA ALA A 302 1.36 24.55 -22.52
C ALA A 302 1.44 23.07 -22.92
N LEU A 303 1.12 22.15 -22.01
CA LEU A 303 1.15 20.70 -22.27
C LEU A 303 0.08 20.27 -23.27
N ALA A 304 -1.15 20.79 -23.15
CA ALA A 304 -2.22 20.53 -24.11
C ALA A 304 -1.86 21.04 -25.51
N HIS A 305 -1.23 22.21 -25.60
CA HIS A 305 -0.79 22.78 -26.87
C HIS A 305 0.46 22.08 -27.44
N GLN A 306 1.22 21.35 -26.63
CA GLN A 306 2.40 20.59 -27.07
C GLN A 306 1.98 19.22 -27.60
N LEU A 307 1.02 18.55 -26.93
CA LEU A 307 0.42 17.29 -27.41
C LEU A 307 -0.39 17.47 -28.71
N GLU A 308 -1.09 18.61 -28.89
CA GLU A 308 -1.75 18.93 -30.17
C GLU A 308 -0.76 19.20 -31.32
N LEU A 309 0.47 19.68 -31.02
CA LEU A 309 1.49 19.94 -32.03
C LEU A 309 2.25 18.68 -32.46
N ASP A 310 2.44 17.73 -31.54
CA ASP A 310 3.11 16.46 -31.84
C ASP A 310 2.24 15.53 -32.71
N GLU A 311 0.91 15.64 -32.67
CA GLU A 311 0.02 14.90 -33.58
C GLU A 311 0.02 15.44 -35.02
N GLU A 312 0.26 16.74 -35.25
CA GLU A 312 0.35 17.32 -36.60
C GLU A 312 1.71 17.07 -37.30
N GLU A 313 2.79 16.79 -36.55
CA GLU A 313 4.13 16.54 -37.14
C GLU A 313 4.35 15.10 -37.64
N VAL A 314 3.37 14.20 -37.47
CA VAL A 314 3.48 12.79 -37.93
C VAL A 314 3.03 12.57 -39.38
N ASP A 315 2.46 13.58 -40.05
CA ASP A 315 1.93 13.46 -41.43
C ASP A 315 2.56 14.45 -42.46
N ALA A 316 3.86 14.75 -42.34
CA ALA A 316 4.63 15.55 -43.31
C ALA A 316 5.87 14.85 -43.91
#